data_AF-A0A9E1UBG4-F1
#
_entry.id   AF-A0A9E1UBG4-F1
#
_cell.length_a   1.000
_cell.length_b   1.000
_cell.length_c   1.000
_cell.angle_alpha   90.00
_cell.angle_beta   90.00
_cell.angle_gamma   90.00
#
_symmetry.space_group_name_H-M   'P 1'
#
loop_
_entity.id
_entity.type
_entity.pdbx_description
1 polymer ?
#
loop_
_entity_poly.entity_id
_entity_poly.type
_entity_poly.pdbx_seq_one_letter_code
_entity_poly.pdbx_strand_id
1 'polypeptide(L)'
;MSSYLDYQLSIIEKGVLEAAKRIGLNLTIFDSEVMPQHYAGHHWIVFENSVVGTVINAIPPLNQTATIPWEEWFVMDGELRHHILFTEKNERSTMTWEGPMDDNDHPTPVLGKLWHVHNAEPTPYLLP
;
A
#
# COMPACT_ATOMS: atom_id res chain seq x y z
N MET A 1 3.39 13.29 -22.08
CA MET A 1 2.44 12.20 -21.83
C MET A 1 1.56 12.61 -20.65
N SER A 2 0.32 12.12 -20.55
CA SER A 2 -0.59 12.50 -19.46
C SER A 2 -0.13 11.85 -18.15
N SER A 3 -0.24 12.56 -17.02
CA SER A 3 0.12 12.03 -15.68
C SER A 3 -0.59 10.73 -15.35
N TYR A 4 -1.81 10.52 -15.88
CA TYR A 4 -2.55 9.28 -15.75
C TYR A 4 -1.94 8.11 -16.52
N LEU A 5 -1.46 8.33 -17.75
CA LEU A 5 -0.82 7.27 -18.54
C LEU A 5 0.52 6.86 -17.91
N ASP A 6 1.31 7.82 -17.43
CA ASP A 6 2.59 7.55 -16.77
C ASP A 6 2.38 6.76 -15.46
N TYR A 7 1.34 7.09 -14.70
CA TYR A 7 0.93 6.32 -13.53
C TYR A 7 0.47 4.90 -13.88
N GLN A 8 -0.38 4.74 -14.89
CA GLN A 8 -0.86 3.42 -15.33
C GLN A 8 0.31 2.52 -15.76
N LEU A 9 1.24 3.06 -16.55
CA LEU A 9 2.46 2.35 -16.94
C LEU A 9 3.29 1.94 -15.72
N SER A 10 3.47 2.84 -14.75
CA SER A 10 4.21 2.56 -13.51
C SER A 10 3.61 1.37 -12.74
N ILE A 11 2.30 1.37 -12.47
CA ILE A 11 1.68 0.28 -11.70
C ILE A 11 1.68 -1.04 -12.47
N ILE A 12 1.60 -1.01 -13.81
CA ILE A 12 1.71 -2.18 -14.67
C ILE A 12 3.13 -2.76 -14.61
N GLU A 13 4.15 -1.93 -14.78
CA GLU A 13 5.56 -2.34 -14.72
C GLU A 13 5.95 -2.91 -13.35
N LYS A 14 5.32 -2.42 -12.27
CA LYS A 14 5.49 -2.96 -10.91
C LYS A 14 4.67 -4.21 -10.62
N GLY A 15 3.83 -4.66 -11.57
CA GLY A 15 3.03 -5.87 -11.44
C GLY A 15 1.81 -5.73 -10.50
N VAL A 16 1.41 -4.50 -10.16
CA VAL A 16 0.30 -4.25 -9.22
C VAL A 16 -1.00 -4.87 -9.70
N LEU A 17 -1.32 -4.73 -10.99
CA LEU A 17 -2.58 -5.27 -11.55
C LEU A 17 -2.60 -6.81 -11.53
N GLU A 18 -1.47 -7.45 -11.82
CA GLU A 18 -1.36 -8.91 -11.75
C GLU A 18 -1.45 -9.41 -10.31
N ALA A 19 -0.80 -8.71 -9.37
CA ALA A 19 -0.91 -9.01 -7.95
C ALA A 19 -2.34 -8.85 -7.43
N ALA A 20 -3.01 -7.75 -7.80
CA ALA A 20 -4.40 -7.48 -7.42
C ALA A 20 -5.33 -8.60 -7.89
N LYS A 21 -5.14 -9.08 -9.14
CA LYS A 21 -5.87 -10.24 -9.66
C LYS A 21 -5.61 -11.51 -8.85
N ARG A 22 -4.37 -11.79 -8.44
CA ARG A 22 -4.02 -12.98 -7.64
C ARG A 22 -4.71 -12.99 -6.29
N ILE A 23 -4.79 -11.83 -5.63
CA ILE A 23 -5.39 -11.69 -4.30
C ILE A 23 -6.91 -11.45 -4.34
N GLY A 24 -7.53 -11.45 -5.52
CA GLY A 24 -8.97 -11.24 -5.69
C GLY A 24 -9.43 -9.78 -5.50
N LEU A 25 -8.51 -8.82 -5.55
CA LEU A 25 -8.80 -7.39 -5.46
C LEU A 25 -9.35 -6.86 -6.79
N ASN A 26 -10.41 -6.05 -6.73
CA ASN A 26 -10.98 -5.45 -7.93
C ASN A 26 -9.97 -4.49 -8.59
N LEU A 27 -9.58 -4.78 -9.83
CA LEU A 27 -8.59 -3.99 -10.57
C LEU A 27 -9.01 -2.54 -10.81
N THR A 28 -10.32 -2.28 -10.91
CA THR A 28 -10.84 -0.95 -11.23
C THR A 28 -10.56 0.07 -10.14
N ILE A 29 -10.19 -0.37 -8.93
CA ILE A 29 -9.85 0.56 -7.84
C ILE A 29 -8.56 1.35 -8.14
N PHE A 30 -7.68 0.82 -9.00
CA PHE A 30 -6.47 1.51 -9.45
C PHE A 30 -6.69 2.30 -10.75
N ASP A 31 -7.90 2.24 -11.32
CA ASP A 31 -8.24 2.82 -12.61
C ASP A 31 -9.07 4.10 -12.43
N SER A 32 -8.41 5.16 -11.98
CA SER A 32 -9.02 6.48 -11.82
C SER A 32 -8.06 7.59 -12.24
N GLU A 33 -8.59 8.59 -12.96
CA GLU A 33 -7.81 9.73 -13.47
C GLU A 33 -7.18 10.59 -12.38
N VAL A 34 -7.72 10.53 -11.15
CA VAL A 34 -7.20 11.30 -10.00
C VAL A 34 -6.12 10.54 -9.21
N MET A 35 -5.91 9.24 -9.45
CA MET A 35 -4.86 8.46 -8.79
C MET A 35 -3.47 9.11 -8.86
N PRO A 36 -3.00 9.63 -10.01
CA PRO A 36 -1.65 10.22 -10.10
C PRO A 36 -1.49 11.45 -9.23
N GLN A 37 -2.57 12.18 -8.95
CA GLN A 37 -2.56 13.34 -8.08
C GLN A 37 -2.48 12.93 -6.61
N HIS A 38 -3.31 11.97 -6.20
CA HIS A 38 -3.41 11.53 -4.80
C HIS A 38 -2.26 10.62 -4.38
N TYR A 39 -1.77 9.77 -5.28
CA TYR A 39 -0.63 8.87 -5.07
C TYR A 39 0.68 9.42 -5.66
N ALA A 40 0.77 10.73 -5.87
CA ALA A 40 1.98 11.37 -6.36
C ALA A 40 3.18 11.02 -5.47
N GLY A 41 4.26 10.53 -6.07
CA GLY A 41 5.49 10.15 -5.35
C GLY A 41 5.40 8.83 -4.57
N HIS A 42 4.30 8.09 -4.63
CA HIS A 42 4.23 6.77 -4.01
C HIS A 42 5.06 5.76 -4.79
N HIS A 43 5.76 4.91 -4.05
CA HIS A 43 6.47 3.77 -4.58
C HIS A 43 5.57 2.55 -4.49
N TRP A 44 5.11 2.10 -5.66
CA TRP A 44 4.34 0.86 -5.80
C TRP A 44 5.29 -0.34 -5.81
N ILE A 45 5.06 -1.28 -4.91
CA ILE A 45 5.87 -2.50 -4.76
C ILE A 45 4.95 -3.68 -4.53
N VAL A 46 5.12 -4.73 -5.33
CA VAL A 46 4.57 -6.05 -5.03
C VAL A 46 5.64 -6.84 -4.31
N PHE A 47 5.30 -7.39 -3.14
CA PHE A 47 6.20 -8.15 -2.29
C PHE A 47 5.58 -9.53 -2.01
N GLU A 48 6.40 -10.59 -1.98
CA GLU A 48 5.94 -11.91 -1.58
C GLU A 48 6.35 -12.14 -0.13
N ASN A 49 5.36 -12.10 0.75
CA ASN A 49 5.51 -12.31 2.19
C ASN A 49 5.38 -13.80 2.52
N SER A 50 6.24 -14.30 3.40
CA SER A 50 6.32 -15.72 3.75
C SER A 50 5.09 -16.27 4.47
N VAL A 51 4.27 -15.40 5.08
CA VAL A 51 3.08 -15.76 5.86
C VAL A 51 1.79 -15.53 5.07
N VAL A 52 1.64 -14.37 4.45
CA VAL A 52 0.38 -13.96 3.76
C VAL A 52 0.44 -14.03 2.25
N GLY A 53 1.59 -14.42 1.67
CA GLY A 53 1.79 -14.48 0.23
C GLY A 53 1.92 -13.10 -0.41
N THR A 54 1.22 -12.88 -1.53
CA THR A 54 1.36 -11.64 -2.29
C THR A 54 0.79 -10.43 -1.54
N VAL A 55 1.61 -9.40 -1.37
CA VAL A 55 1.26 -8.11 -0.76
C VAL A 55 1.52 -6.98 -1.75
N ILE A 56 0.53 -6.13 -1.97
CA ILE A 56 0.66 -4.91 -2.76
C ILE A 56 0.91 -3.75 -1.81
N ASN A 57 1.93 -2.95 -2.05
CA ASN A 57 2.31 -1.82 -1.22
C ASN A 57 2.26 -0.52 -2.03
N ALA A 58 1.66 0.52 -1.47
CA ALA A 58 1.82 1.90 -1.90
C ALA A 58 2.55 2.67 -0.80
N ILE A 59 3.86 2.84 -0.94
CA ILE A 59 4.69 3.48 0.08
C ILE A 59 4.81 4.99 -0.24
N PRO A 60 4.46 5.90 0.68
CA PRO A 60 4.52 7.33 0.43
C PRO A 60 5.97 7.83 0.49
N PRO A 61 6.23 9.08 0.10
CA PRO A 61 7.47 9.75 0.46
C PRO A 61 7.70 9.67 1.97
N LEU A 62 8.83 9.08 2.38
CA LEU A 62 9.08 8.75 3.80
C LEU A 62 9.16 9.97 4.73
N ASN A 63 9.28 11.18 4.18
CA ASN A 63 9.25 12.44 4.92
C ASN A 63 7.81 12.98 5.14
N GLN A 64 6.78 12.28 4.66
CA GLN A 64 5.37 12.69 4.72
C GLN A 64 4.48 11.65 5.42
N THR A 65 5.06 10.61 6.02
CA THR A 65 4.34 9.46 6.61
C THR A 65 3.46 9.78 7.81
N ALA A 66 3.57 10.99 8.36
CA ALA A 66 2.66 11.49 9.39
C ALA A 66 1.26 11.79 8.84
N THR A 67 1.16 12.21 7.57
CA THR A 67 -0.08 12.70 6.95
C THR A 67 -0.48 11.97 5.68
N ILE A 68 0.45 11.26 5.04
CA ILE A 68 0.21 10.40 3.87
C ILE A 68 0.55 8.96 4.28
N PRO A 69 -0.38 8.00 4.17
CA PRO A 69 -0.16 6.67 4.68
C PRO A 69 0.68 5.82 3.73
N TRP A 70 1.34 4.82 4.30
CA TRP A 70 1.62 3.58 3.58
C TRP A 70 0.35 2.73 3.58
N GLU A 71 -0.01 2.21 2.41
CA GLU A 71 -1.10 1.27 2.23
C GLU A 71 -0.57 -0.11 1.82
N GLU A 72 -1.16 -1.17 2.39
CA GLU A 72 -0.91 -2.54 1.97
C GLU A 72 -2.20 -3.34 1.77
N TRP A 73 -2.27 -4.08 0.67
CA TRP A 73 -3.36 -5.01 0.36
C TRP A 73 -2.83 -6.43 0.27
N PHE A 74 -3.48 -7.36 0.97
CA PHE A 74 -3.08 -8.77 1.04
C PHE A 74 -4.27 -9.65 1.44
N VAL A 75 -4.10 -10.96 1.37
CA VAL A 75 -5.11 -11.93 1.85
C VAL A 75 -4.58 -12.63 3.08
N MET A 76 -5.37 -12.66 4.14
CA MET A 76 -5.08 -13.44 5.35
C MET A 76 -6.34 -14.18 5.80
N ASP A 77 -6.22 -15.48 6.03
CA ASP A 77 -7.32 -16.37 6.39
C ASP A 77 -8.47 -16.38 5.36
N GLY A 78 -8.14 -16.19 4.08
CA GLY A 78 -9.12 -16.13 2.98
C GLY A 78 -9.85 -14.79 2.84
N GLU A 79 -9.55 -13.82 3.70
CA GLU A 79 -10.12 -12.48 3.67
C GLU A 79 -9.13 -11.48 3.10
N LEU A 80 -9.61 -10.64 2.18
CA LEU A 80 -8.87 -9.51 1.64
C LEU A 80 -8.78 -8.42 2.71
N ARG A 81 -7.55 -8.02 3.05
CA ARG A 81 -7.25 -7.00 4.05
C ARG A 81 -6.62 -5.79 3.41
N HIS A 82 -6.89 -4.64 4.01
CA HIS A 82 -6.28 -3.38 3.66
C HIS A 82 -5.86 -2.67 4.94
N HIS A 83 -4.56 -2.48 5.11
CA HIS A 83 -4.02 -1.71 6.22
C HIS A 83 -3.58 -0.34 5.77
N ILE A 84 -3.88 0.66 6.61
CA ILE A 84 -3.46 2.05 6.47
C ILE A 84 -2.49 2.38 7.60
N LEU A 85 -1.27 2.77 7.25
CA LEU A 85 -0.16 2.92 8.19
C LEU A 85 0.40 4.35 8.15
N PHE A 86 0.35 5.04 9.30
CA PHE A 86 0.98 6.36 9.50
C PHE A 86 2.08 6.28 10.55
N THR A 87 3.07 7.15 10.50
CA THR A 87 4.06 7.28 11.60
C THR A 87 3.55 8.10 12.77
N GLU A 88 2.39 8.74 12.64
CA GLU A 88 1.70 9.41 13.74
C GLU A 88 0.37 8.73 14.05
N LYS A 89 0.04 8.64 15.35
CA LYS A 89 -1.22 8.06 15.81
C LYS A 89 -2.39 8.97 15.45
N ASN A 90 -3.48 8.39 14.96
CA ASN A 90 -4.76 9.07 14.80
C ASN A 90 -5.89 8.32 15.52
N GLU A 91 -7.11 8.87 15.47
CA GLU A 91 -8.28 8.31 16.17
C GLU A 91 -8.71 6.94 15.63
N ARG A 92 -8.39 6.62 14.37
CA ARG A 92 -8.70 5.33 13.74
C ARG A 92 -7.67 4.25 14.08
N SER A 93 -6.48 4.62 14.55
CA SER A 93 -5.40 3.68 14.84
C SER A 93 -5.81 2.66 15.90
N THR A 94 -5.88 1.39 15.51
CA THR A 94 -6.29 0.28 16.39
C THR A 94 -5.11 -0.55 16.86
N MET A 95 -3.99 -0.50 16.15
CA MET A 95 -2.79 -1.28 16.46
C MET A 95 -1.51 -0.53 16.05
N THR A 96 -0.38 -1.11 16.39
CA THR A 96 0.94 -0.62 15.97
C THR A 96 1.76 -1.75 15.37
N TRP A 97 2.60 -1.42 14.41
CA TRP A 97 3.57 -2.33 13.80
C TRP A 97 4.93 -1.66 13.69
N GLU A 98 5.99 -2.41 13.99
CA GLU A 98 7.37 -1.97 13.79
C GLU A 98 8.18 -3.17 13.31
N GLY A 99 8.53 -3.17 12.03
CA GLY A 99 9.37 -4.20 11.43
C GLY A 99 10.85 -4.00 11.80
N PRO A 100 11.56 -5.04 12.27
CA PRO A 100 12.99 -4.94 12.54
C PRO A 100 13.78 -4.76 11.23
N MET A 101 15.02 -4.27 11.31
CA MET A 101 15.84 -3.97 10.12
C MET A 101 16.25 -5.20 9.30
N ASP A 102 16.15 -6.39 9.88
CA ASP A 102 16.44 -7.69 9.26
C ASP A 102 15.17 -8.44 8.80
N ASP A 103 14.02 -7.77 8.82
CA ASP A 103 12.77 -8.25 8.25
C ASP A 103 12.91 -8.44 6.73
N ASN A 104 12.63 -9.66 6.25
CA ASN A 104 12.70 -10.02 4.84
C ASN A 104 11.32 -10.17 4.18
N ASP A 105 10.27 -9.84 4.93
CA ASP A 105 8.86 -10.02 4.58
C ASP A 105 8.15 -8.68 4.25
N HIS A 106 8.88 -7.56 4.38
CA HIS A 106 8.40 -6.22 4.04
C HIS A 106 9.45 -5.40 3.26
N PRO A 107 9.02 -4.37 2.49
CA PRO A 107 9.94 -3.48 1.80
C PRO A 107 10.89 -2.74 2.76
N THR A 108 12.19 -2.76 2.47
CA THR A 108 13.22 -2.09 3.30
C THR A 108 12.89 -0.63 3.69
N PRO A 109 12.28 0.22 2.83
CA PRO A 109 11.95 1.60 3.21
C PRO A 109 11.03 1.77 4.41
N VAL A 110 10.21 0.74 4.75
CA VAL A 110 9.24 0.82 5.85
C VAL A 110 9.77 0.28 7.18
N LEU A 111 10.93 -0.37 7.18
CA LEU A 111 11.53 -0.99 8.37
C LEU A 111 12.12 0.06 9.34
N GLY A 112 12.22 -0.31 10.61
CA GLY A 112 12.82 0.54 11.66
C GLY A 112 12.00 1.78 12.01
N LYS A 113 10.69 1.77 11.71
CA LYS A 113 9.74 2.84 12.00
C LYS A 113 8.55 2.26 12.75
N LEU A 114 8.07 2.99 13.76
CA LEU A 114 6.79 2.69 14.38
C LEU A 114 5.66 3.19 13.48
N TRP A 115 4.79 2.28 13.08
CA TRP A 115 3.59 2.56 12.30
C TRP A 115 2.35 2.37 13.16
N HIS A 116 1.43 3.33 13.08
CA HIS A 116 0.10 3.28 13.65
C HIS A 116 -0.88 2.83 12.57
N VAL A 117 -1.51 1.68 12.81
CA VAL A 117 -2.24 0.94 11.78
C VAL A 117 -3.74 0.96 12.08
N HIS A 118 -4.53 1.02 11.01
CA HIS A 118 -5.94 0.68 11.07
C HIS A 118 -6.38 -0.09 9.83
N ASN A 119 -7.42 -0.90 10.00
CA ASN A 119 -8.03 -1.65 8.91
C ASN A 119 -9.01 -0.75 8.16
N ALA A 120 -9.03 -0.88 6.84
CA ALA A 120 -9.96 -0.18 5.96
C ALA A 120 -10.64 -1.16 4.99
N GLU A 121 -11.67 -0.67 4.32
CA GLU A 121 -12.20 -1.34 3.13
C GLU A 121 -11.10 -1.43 2.06
N PRO A 122 -11.10 -2.46 1.20
CA PRO A 122 -10.06 -2.70 0.19
C PRO A 122 -10.20 -1.77 -1.02
N THR A 123 -10.23 -0.48 -0.76
CA THR A 123 -10.25 0.64 -1.72
C THR A 123 -9.14 1.62 -1.37
N PRO A 124 -8.51 2.30 -2.35
CA PRO A 124 -7.46 3.27 -2.09
C PRO A 124 -7.91 4.38 -1.14
N TYR A 125 -7.18 4.58 -0.06
CA TYR A 125 -7.53 5.48 1.04
C TYR A 125 -7.48 6.96 0.66
N LEU A 126 -6.58 7.33 -0.25
CA LEU A 126 -6.39 8.73 -0.63
C LEU A 126 -7.40 9.22 -1.67
N LEU A 127 -8.31 8.37 -2.12
CA LEU A 127 -9.39 8.75 -3.04
C LEU A 127 -10.62 9.27 -2.27
N PRO A 128 -11.37 10.23 -2.86
CA PRO A 128 -12.59 10.79 -2.28
C PRO A 128 -13.79 9.83 -2.28
#